data_AF-A0A6C0CXP7-F1
#
_entry.id   AF-A0A6C0CXP7-F1
#
_cell.length_a   1.000
_cell.length_b   1.000
_cell.length_c   1.000
_cell.angle_alpha   90.00
_cell.angle_beta   90.00
_cell.angle_gamma   90.00
#
_symmetry.space_group_name_H-M   'P 1'
#
loop_
_entity.id
_entity.type
_entity.pdbx_description
1 polymer ?
#
loop_
_entity_poly.entity_id
_entity_poly.type
_entity_poly.pdbx_seq_one_letter_code
_entity_poly.pdbx_strand_id
1 'polypeptide(L)'
;MTFGFIVTRHVNAESTNRYWNHSVQMLQRYYPDNQIVIIDDNSNDSFVKSDFEYKNVIYIQSVYKKRGELLAYVYYLQNKWFDVAVMIHDSTFFHKYYDFNEIKQGVILWHFENNNSEIPNILRIAESLTNNEIIKDKIIHYDRHDWISCQGVQSIINHDFLVYLNDKYSITNLISVVKNRSDRCALERIFGVMLSIEPEEKSKSFLGCINTYDMLFYRCDYTFDQYIESFNNKYVSSPVMKVWTGR
;
A
#
# COMPACT_ATOMS: atom_id res chain seq x y z
N MET A 1 -4.85 -6.06 20.64
CA MET A 1 -5.30 -5.72 19.28
C MET A 1 -5.03 -6.91 18.39
N THR A 2 -5.82 -7.13 17.35
CA THR A 2 -5.50 -8.10 16.29
C THR A 2 -4.98 -7.37 15.06
N PHE A 3 -4.11 -8.01 14.28
CA PHE A 3 -3.70 -7.49 12.97
C PHE A 3 -3.96 -8.51 11.85
N GLY A 4 -4.12 -7.99 10.64
CA GLY A 4 -4.18 -8.78 9.42
C GLY A 4 -3.70 -8.00 8.22
N PHE A 5 -3.79 -8.62 7.05
CA PHE A 5 -3.28 -8.05 5.80
C PHE A 5 -4.42 -7.66 4.89
N ILE A 6 -4.29 -6.52 4.22
CA ILE A 6 -5.16 -6.13 3.11
C ILE A 6 -4.28 -6.04 1.88
N VAL A 7 -4.53 -6.94 0.93
CA VAL A 7 -3.78 -7.02 -0.33
C VAL A 7 -4.65 -6.47 -1.45
N THR A 8 -4.22 -5.37 -2.05
CA THR A 8 -4.85 -4.88 -3.30
C THR A 8 -4.26 -5.65 -4.47
N ARG A 9 -5.11 -6.30 -5.28
CA ARG A 9 -4.69 -7.06 -6.46
C ARG A 9 -5.29 -6.49 -7.75
N HIS A 10 -4.53 -6.62 -8.83
CA HIS A 10 -5.02 -6.41 -10.19
C HIS A 10 -4.35 -7.38 -11.15
N VAL A 11 -5.04 -8.46 -11.49
CA VAL A 11 -4.54 -9.52 -12.36
C VAL A 11 -4.99 -9.29 -13.79
N ASN A 12 -4.07 -9.11 -14.72
CA ASN A 12 -4.37 -8.88 -16.14
C ASN A 12 -3.57 -9.76 -17.11
N ALA A 13 -2.69 -10.61 -16.56
CA ALA A 13 -1.89 -11.59 -17.28
C ALA A 13 -1.40 -12.69 -16.33
N GLU A 14 -0.92 -13.80 -16.87
CA GLU A 14 -0.33 -14.91 -16.09
C GLU A 14 0.79 -14.46 -15.14
N SER A 15 1.64 -13.52 -15.58
CA SER A 15 2.69 -12.94 -14.74
C SER A 15 2.11 -12.27 -13.49
N THR A 16 1.05 -11.48 -13.66
CA THR A 16 0.37 -10.80 -12.55
C THR A 16 -0.39 -11.77 -11.63
N ASN A 17 -0.85 -12.90 -12.17
CA ASN A 17 -1.44 -13.97 -11.38
C ASN A 17 -0.41 -14.60 -10.44
N ARG A 18 0.84 -14.78 -10.91
CA ARG A 18 1.94 -15.30 -10.08
C ARG A 18 2.24 -14.40 -8.88
N TYR A 19 2.12 -13.08 -9.02
CA TYR A 19 2.54 -12.16 -7.95
C TYR A 19 1.62 -12.28 -6.73
N TRP A 20 0.31 -12.19 -6.91
CA TRP A 20 -0.62 -12.24 -5.77
C TRP A 20 -0.60 -13.62 -5.11
N ASN A 21 -0.52 -14.71 -5.90
CA ASN A 21 -0.39 -16.06 -5.36
C ASN A 21 0.86 -16.20 -4.49
N HIS A 22 2.00 -15.74 -4.99
CA HIS A 22 3.26 -15.78 -4.24
C HIS A 22 3.19 -14.90 -3.00
N SER A 23 2.63 -13.69 -3.09
CA SER A 23 2.43 -12.81 -1.94
C SER A 23 1.60 -13.47 -0.84
N VAL A 24 0.47 -14.08 -1.18
CA VAL A 24 -0.38 -14.79 -0.21
C VAL A 24 0.34 -16.02 0.37
N GLN A 25 1.09 -16.78 -0.43
CA GLN A 25 1.89 -17.91 0.07
C GLN A 25 2.94 -17.45 1.08
N MET A 26 3.63 -16.35 0.80
CA MET A 26 4.60 -15.76 1.73
C MET A 26 3.93 -15.29 3.01
N LEU A 27 2.76 -14.64 2.92
CA LEU A 27 1.98 -14.26 4.09
C LEU A 27 1.56 -15.48 4.91
N GLN A 28 0.99 -16.52 4.31
CA GLN A 28 0.60 -17.73 5.05
C GLN A 28 1.77 -18.47 5.70
N ARG A 29 2.96 -18.39 5.10
CA ARG A 29 4.17 -18.98 5.68
C ARG A 29 4.59 -18.30 6.98
N TYR A 30 4.55 -16.97 7.02
CA TYR A 30 5.03 -16.19 8.17
C TYR A 30 3.90 -15.80 9.13
N TYR A 31 2.66 -15.81 8.67
CA TYR A 31 1.45 -15.35 9.37
C TYR A 31 0.29 -16.35 9.17
N PRO A 32 0.45 -17.62 9.58
CA PRO A 32 -0.47 -18.70 9.23
C PRO A 32 -1.89 -18.50 9.77
N ASP A 33 -2.02 -17.81 10.90
CA ASP A 33 -3.30 -17.61 11.61
C ASP A 33 -3.91 -16.23 11.36
N ASN A 34 -3.19 -15.33 10.69
CA ASN A 34 -3.70 -13.99 10.41
C ASN A 34 -4.69 -14.00 9.24
N GLN A 35 -5.73 -13.17 9.36
CA GLN A 35 -6.67 -12.96 8.27
C GLN A 35 -6.01 -12.13 7.15
N ILE A 36 -6.28 -12.53 5.91
CA ILE A 36 -5.85 -11.83 4.71
C ILE A 36 -7.10 -11.43 3.93
N VAL A 37 -7.24 -10.15 3.62
CA VAL A 37 -8.32 -9.64 2.80
C VAL A 37 -7.75 -9.23 1.45
N ILE A 38 -8.26 -9.83 0.38
CA ILE A 38 -7.85 -9.55 -0.98
C ILE A 38 -8.92 -8.69 -1.63
N ILE A 39 -8.55 -7.47 -2.01
CA ILE A 39 -9.43 -6.56 -2.72
C ILE A 39 -9.02 -6.53 -4.18
N ASP A 40 -9.93 -6.97 -5.03
CA ASP A 40 -9.75 -7.04 -6.47
C ASP A 40 -10.12 -5.71 -7.15
N ASP A 41 -9.12 -5.03 -7.71
CA ASP A 41 -9.30 -3.81 -8.50
C ASP A 41 -9.52 -4.12 -9.98
N ASN A 42 -10.61 -4.81 -10.31
CA ASN A 42 -11.02 -5.08 -11.68
C ASN A 42 -9.97 -5.89 -12.46
N SER A 43 -9.58 -7.05 -11.90
CA SER A 43 -8.82 -8.07 -12.62
C SER A 43 -9.57 -8.58 -13.86
N ASN A 44 -8.84 -9.22 -14.76
CA ASN A 44 -9.40 -10.05 -15.80
C ASN A 44 -9.51 -11.49 -15.27
N ASP A 45 -10.75 -11.93 -15.04
CA ASP A 45 -11.08 -13.23 -14.47
C ASP A 45 -10.49 -14.42 -15.24
N SER A 46 -10.20 -14.27 -16.55
CA SER A 46 -9.56 -15.35 -17.33
C SER A 46 -8.16 -15.71 -16.85
N PHE A 47 -7.49 -14.79 -16.15
CA PHE A 47 -6.15 -14.99 -15.60
C PHE A 47 -6.16 -15.22 -14.08
N VAL A 48 -7.27 -14.96 -13.40
CA VAL A 48 -7.34 -15.11 -11.94
C VAL A 48 -7.45 -16.60 -11.62
N LYS A 49 -6.35 -17.17 -11.13
CA LYS A 49 -6.29 -18.57 -10.74
C LYS A 49 -5.46 -18.71 -9.47
N SER A 50 -6.07 -19.22 -8.40
CA SER A 50 -5.35 -19.59 -7.19
C SER A 50 -4.48 -20.82 -7.44
N ASP A 51 -3.23 -20.80 -6.99
CA ASP A 51 -2.35 -21.96 -7.02
C ASP A 51 -2.79 -23.02 -6.00
N PHE A 52 -3.36 -22.57 -4.89
CA PHE A 52 -3.82 -23.40 -3.78
C PHE A 52 -5.15 -22.89 -3.20
N GLU A 53 -5.78 -23.71 -2.38
CA GLU A 53 -6.84 -23.24 -1.49
C GLU A 53 -6.20 -22.49 -0.30
N TYR A 54 -6.40 -21.18 -0.26
CA TYR A 54 -5.81 -20.34 0.76
C TYR A 54 -6.73 -20.22 1.99
N LYS A 55 -6.23 -20.65 3.15
CA LYS A 55 -6.89 -20.47 4.45
C LYS A 55 -6.90 -19.02 4.90
N ASN A 56 -7.92 -18.64 5.68
CA ASN A 56 -8.06 -17.33 6.31
C ASN A 56 -8.09 -16.15 5.31
N VAL A 57 -8.50 -16.40 4.06
CA VAL A 57 -8.59 -15.39 3.01
C VAL A 57 -10.03 -14.97 2.75
N ILE A 58 -10.29 -13.66 2.76
CA ILE A 58 -11.53 -13.05 2.28
C ILE A 58 -11.25 -12.42 0.92
N TYR A 59 -12.12 -12.69 -0.06
CA TYR A 59 -12.03 -12.08 -1.39
C TYR A 59 -13.15 -11.05 -1.58
N ILE A 60 -12.78 -9.85 -2.01
CA ILE A 60 -13.70 -8.74 -2.28
C ILE A 60 -13.54 -8.31 -3.73
N GLN A 61 -14.60 -8.47 -4.52
CA GLN A 61 -14.64 -7.89 -5.86
C GLN A 61 -15.05 -6.42 -5.76
N SER A 62 -14.15 -5.49 -6.07
CA SER A 62 -14.47 -4.08 -5.89
C SER A 62 -15.52 -3.59 -6.88
N VAL A 63 -16.55 -2.91 -6.37
CA VAL A 63 -17.50 -2.15 -7.21
C VAL A 63 -16.88 -0.87 -7.78
N TYR A 64 -15.83 -0.34 -7.13
CA TYR A 64 -15.11 0.85 -7.58
C TYR A 64 -13.90 0.45 -8.42
N LYS A 65 -14.13 0.39 -9.73
CA LYS A 65 -13.10 -0.05 -10.70
C LYS A 65 -11.98 0.99 -10.86
N LYS A 66 -10.74 0.53 -10.91
CA LYS A 66 -9.52 1.30 -11.19
C LYS A 66 -9.26 2.38 -10.13
N ARG A 67 -9.42 2.02 -8.86
CA ARG A 67 -9.04 2.89 -7.73
C ARG A 67 -7.74 2.48 -7.07
N GLY A 68 -7.19 1.34 -7.48
CA GLY A 68 -5.95 0.77 -6.98
C GLY A 68 -5.89 0.79 -5.47
N GLU A 69 -4.80 1.36 -4.98
CA GLU A 69 -4.36 1.30 -3.59
C GLU A 69 -5.34 2.01 -2.63
N LEU A 70 -6.15 2.95 -3.13
CA LEU A 70 -7.21 3.60 -2.35
C LEU A 70 -8.24 2.59 -1.79
N LEU A 71 -8.46 1.48 -2.50
CA LEU A 71 -9.50 0.52 -2.14
C LEU A 71 -9.25 -0.14 -0.77
N ALA A 72 -7.99 -0.35 -0.39
CA ALA A 72 -7.65 -0.91 0.92
C ALA A 72 -8.25 -0.06 2.06
N TYR A 73 -8.10 1.26 1.96
CA TYR A 73 -8.63 2.19 2.95
C TYR A 73 -10.16 2.28 2.90
N VAL A 74 -10.74 2.34 1.70
CA VAL A 74 -12.19 2.47 1.52
C VAL A 74 -12.93 1.27 2.11
N TYR A 75 -12.50 0.05 1.78
CA TYR A 75 -13.19 -1.14 2.31
C TYR A 75 -12.88 -1.39 3.78
N TYR A 76 -11.68 -1.01 4.27
CA TYR A 76 -11.38 -1.13 5.69
C TYR A 76 -12.20 -0.15 6.54
N LEU A 77 -12.45 1.08 6.05
CA LEU A 77 -13.39 2.01 6.69
C LEU A 77 -14.81 1.45 6.77
N GLN A 78 -15.22 0.67 5.78
CA GLN A 78 -16.55 0.04 5.73
C GLN A 78 -16.62 -1.24 6.57
N ASN A 79 -15.47 -1.87 6.85
CA ASN A 79 -15.38 -3.18 7.47
C ASN A 79 -14.17 -3.25 8.42
N LYS A 80 -14.43 -3.34 9.73
CA LYS A 80 -13.38 -3.58 10.72
C LYS A 80 -13.09 -5.08 10.85
N TRP A 81 -12.25 -5.61 9.95
CA TRP A 81 -11.83 -7.03 9.99
C TRP A 81 -10.89 -7.37 11.15
N PHE A 82 -10.05 -6.41 11.53
CA PHE A 82 -9.07 -6.49 12.61
C PHE A 82 -8.82 -5.07 13.14
N ASP A 83 -8.01 -4.93 14.19
CA ASP A 83 -7.68 -3.61 14.75
C ASP A 83 -6.60 -2.90 13.93
N VAL A 84 -5.62 -3.65 13.39
CA VAL A 84 -4.49 -3.11 12.62
C VAL A 84 -4.39 -3.76 11.25
N ALA A 85 -4.40 -2.95 10.19
CA ALA A 85 -4.21 -3.40 8.83
C ALA A 85 -2.78 -3.19 8.35
N VAL A 86 -2.17 -4.24 7.80
CA VAL A 86 -0.98 -4.12 6.95
C VAL A 86 -1.45 -4.07 5.50
N MET A 87 -1.51 -2.87 4.93
CA MET A 87 -2.00 -2.60 3.59
C MET A 87 -0.86 -2.68 2.57
N ILE A 88 -0.93 -3.65 1.67
CA ILE A 88 0.13 -3.95 0.70
C ILE A 88 -0.42 -4.24 -0.69
N HIS A 89 0.47 -4.22 -1.67
CA HIS A 89 0.17 -4.67 -3.02
C HIS A 89 0.39 -6.18 -3.15
N ASP A 90 -0.23 -6.76 -4.17
CA ASP A 90 0.01 -8.14 -4.63
C ASP A 90 1.46 -8.48 -5.04
N SER A 91 2.33 -7.49 -5.13
CA SER A 91 3.74 -7.59 -5.56
C SER A 91 4.72 -7.33 -4.40
N THR A 92 4.22 -7.38 -3.17
CA THR A 92 4.98 -7.21 -1.94
C THR A 92 5.08 -8.55 -1.20
N PHE A 93 6.29 -8.93 -0.79
CA PHE A 93 6.61 -10.26 -0.25
C PHE A 93 7.33 -10.16 1.10
N PHE A 94 6.74 -10.71 2.16
CA PHE A 94 7.36 -10.77 3.49
C PHE A 94 8.22 -12.02 3.63
N HIS A 95 9.49 -11.84 3.98
CA HIS A 95 10.48 -12.90 4.21
C HIS A 95 10.80 -13.09 5.70
N LYS A 96 10.10 -12.38 6.58
CA LYS A 96 10.23 -12.48 8.03
C LYS A 96 8.92 -12.10 8.70
N TYR A 97 8.67 -12.68 9.87
CA TYR A 97 7.61 -12.27 10.77
C TYR A 97 7.94 -10.94 11.47
N TYR A 98 6.94 -10.09 11.55
CA TYR A 98 6.89 -8.86 12.32
C TYR A 98 5.57 -8.80 13.07
N ASP A 99 5.62 -8.46 14.35
CA ASP A 99 4.43 -8.23 15.15
C ASP A 99 3.95 -6.78 14.99
N PHE A 100 2.70 -6.60 14.59
CA PHE A 100 2.07 -5.29 14.39
C PHE A 100 0.97 -4.99 15.44
N ASN A 101 0.83 -5.83 16.46
CA ASN A 101 -0.21 -5.70 17.49
C ASN A 101 -0.10 -4.42 18.33
N GLU A 102 1.05 -3.74 18.34
CA GLU A 102 1.29 -2.53 19.13
C GLU A 102 1.09 -1.23 18.35
N ILE A 103 0.78 -1.30 17.05
CA ILE A 103 0.55 -0.11 16.23
C ILE A 103 -0.76 0.58 16.63
N LYS A 104 -0.64 1.78 17.18
CA LYS A 104 -1.78 2.60 17.65
C LYS A 104 -2.31 3.57 16.59
N GLN A 105 -1.46 4.01 15.66
CA GLN A 105 -1.80 5.00 14.62
C GLN A 105 -1.45 4.45 13.24
N GLY A 106 -1.05 5.31 12.29
CA GLY A 106 -0.61 4.92 10.97
C GLY A 106 0.89 5.12 10.78
N VAL A 107 1.55 4.17 10.12
CA VAL A 107 2.94 4.27 9.69
C VAL A 107 3.07 3.86 8.22
N ILE A 108 3.76 4.70 7.44
CA ILE A 108 4.08 4.41 6.04
C ILE A 108 4.97 3.16 5.98
N LEU A 109 4.71 2.24 5.06
CA LEU A 109 5.55 1.05 4.92
C LEU A 109 6.93 1.43 4.36
N TRP A 110 6.95 2.08 3.20
CA TRP A 110 8.13 2.68 2.60
C TRP A 110 7.86 4.09 2.13
N HIS A 111 8.85 4.96 2.32
CA HIS A 111 8.77 6.31 1.81
C HIS A 111 9.66 6.60 0.63
N PHE A 112 9.41 7.72 -0.04
CA PHE A 112 10.35 8.31 -0.99
C PHE A 112 10.30 9.84 -0.95
N GLU A 113 11.37 10.46 -1.41
CA GLU A 113 11.49 11.91 -1.55
C GLU A 113 10.81 12.37 -2.85
N ASN A 114 10.11 13.50 -2.77
CA ASN A 114 9.33 13.98 -3.90
C ASN A 114 10.13 14.84 -4.87
N ASN A 115 9.66 14.84 -6.12
CA ASN A 115 10.01 15.85 -7.11
C ASN A 115 8.79 16.74 -7.41
N ASN A 116 9.05 17.97 -7.83
CA ASN A 116 8.00 18.99 -8.01
C ASN A 116 7.13 18.77 -9.27
N SER A 117 7.33 17.70 -10.05
CA SER A 117 6.72 17.57 -11.38
C SER A 117 5.21 17.30 -11.36
N GLU A 118 4.65 16.83 -10.24
CA GLU A 118 3.25 16.39 -10.16
C GLU A 118 2.34 17.32 -9.31
N ILE A 119 2.84 18.46 -8.84
CA ILE A 119 2.11 19.36 -7.93
C ILE A 119 0.69 19.70 -8.42
N PRO A 120 0.45 20.07 -9.70
CA PRO A 120 -0.90 20.40 -10.17
C PRO A 120 -1.90 19.25 -9.99
N ASN A 121 -1.48 18.00 -10.24
CA ASN A 121 -2.35 16.85 -10.09
C ASN A 121 -2.62 16.53 -8.61
N ILE A 122 -1.59 16.66 -7.76
CA ILE A 122 -1.72 16.47 -6.32
C ILE A 122 -2.72 17.46 -5.73
N LEU A 123 -2.60 18.75 -6.06
CA LEU A 123 -3.52 19.78 -5.60
C LEU A 123 -4.95 19.50 -6.09
N ARG A 124 -5.12 19.12 -7.37
CA ARG A 124 -6.43 18.74 -7.93
C ARG A 124 -7.10 17.59 -7.16
N ILE A 125 -6.34 16.56 -6.80
CA ILE A 125 -6.89 15.44 -6.01
C ILE A 125 -7.21 15.90 -4.58
N ALA A 126 -6.31 16.68 -3.97
CA ALA A 126 -6.49 17.20 -2.61
C ALA A 126 -7.71 18.11 -2.45
N GLU A 127 -8.16 18.80 -3.50
CA GLU A 127 -9.40 19.60 -3.48
C GLU A 127 -10.65 18.78 -3.06
N SER A 128 -10.66 17.47 -3.31
CA SER A 128 -11.80 16.62 -2.94
C SER A 128 -11.87 16.28 -1.44
N LEU A 129 -10.82 16.58 -0.68
CA LEU A 129 -10.74 16.33 0.75
C LEU A 129 -11.36 17.48 1.56
N THR A 130 -11.92 17.16 2.72
CA THR A 130 -12.23 18.17 3.75
C THR A 130 -10.94 18.59 4.45
N ASN A 131 -10.89 19.79 5.04
CA ASN A 131 -9.70 20.32 5.71
C ASN A 131 -8.42 20.25 4.85
N ASN A 132 -8.57 20.39 3.53
CA ASN A 132 -7.50 20.19 2.57
C ASN A 132 -6.42 21.28 2.61
N GLU A 133 -6.70 22.44 3.20
CA GLU A 133 -5.76 23.57 3.27
C GLU A 133 -4.47 23.20 3.99
N ILE A 134 -4.54 22.40 5.06
CA ILE A 134 -3.33 21.92 5.78
C ILE A 134 -2.50 21.01 4.87
N ILE A 135 -3.16 20.17 4.07
CA ILE A 135 -2.47 19.25 3.15
C ILE A 135 -1.83 20.03 2.00
N LYS A 136 -2.57 20.97 1.41
CA LYS A 136 -2.08 21.84 0.34
C LYS A 136 -0.93 22.72 0.81
N ASP A 137 -1.04 23.32 1.98
CA ASP A 137 0.01 24.13 2.60
C ASP A 137 1.30 23.32 2.72
N LYS A 138 1.20 22.09 3.25
CA LYS A 138 2.35 21.17 3.30
C LYS A 138 2.89 20.87 1.90
N ILE A 139 2.06 20.56 0.92
CA ILE A 139 2.53 20.26 -0.45
C ILE A 139 3.26 21.44 -1.09
N ILE A 140 2.79 22.68 -0.85
CA ILE A 140 3.33 23.89 -1.49
C ILE A 140 4.56 24.42 -0.77
N HIS A 141 4.57 24.36 0.57
CA HIS A 141 5.52 25.08 1.41
C HIS A 141 6.54 24.20 2.13
N TYR A 142 6.42 22.87 2.12
CA TYR A 142 7.48 22.04 2.70
C TYR A 142 8.77 22.10 1.89
N ASP A 143 9.89 22.10 2.61
CA ASP A 143 11.17 21.75 2.02
C ASP A 143 11.05 20.34 1.40
N ARG A 144 11.60 20.19 0.19
CA ARG A 144 11.56 18.93 -0.57
C ARG A 144 12.10 17.75 0.22
N HIS A 145 13.01 18.01 1.16
CA HIS A 145 13.66 16.99 2.00
C HIS A 145 12.80 16.50 3.17
N ASP A 146 11.80 17.28 3.58
CA ASP A 146 10.89 16.93 4.67
C ASP A 146 9.58 16.32 4.16
N TRP A 147 9.28 16.46 2.87
CA TRP A 147 8.06 15.92 2.27
C TRP A 147 8.22 14.45 1.89
N ILE A 148 7.59 13.60 2.69
CA ILE A 148 7.67 12.15 2.61
C ILE A 148 6.42 11.63 1.90
N SER A 149 6.59 10.90 0.81
CA SER A 149 5.51 10.17 0.13
C SER A 149 5.36 8.74 0.63
N CYS A 150 4.18 8.16 0.46
CA CYS A 150 3.87 6.79 0.82
C CYS A 150 3.87 5.89 -0.43
N GLN A 151 4.92 5.09 -0.64
CA GLN A 151 5.06 4.26 -1.85
C GLN A 151 3.90 3.29 -1.99
N GLY A 152 3.15 3.41 -3.08
CA GLY A 152 1.96 2.60 -3.34
C GLY A 152 0.88 2.77 -2.27
N VAL A 153 0.88 3.87 -1.53
CA VAL A 153 -0.05 4.05 -0.41
C VAL A 153 -0.02 2.84 0.57
N GLN A 154 1.13 2.16 0.68
CA GLN A 154 1.28 0.99 1.53
C GLN A 154 1.61 1.44 2.95
N SER A 155 0.83 0.99 3.92
CA SER A 155 0.97 1.42 5.32
C SER A 155 0.55 0.33 6.29
N ILE A 156 0.99 0.46 7.54
CA ILE A 156 0.42 -0.26 8.67
C ILE A 156 -0.44 0.73 9.43
N ILE A 157 -1.74 0.46 9.60
CA ILE A 157 -2.67 1.44 10.13
C ILE A 157 -3.71 0.83 11.07
N ASN A 158 -3.86 1.44 12.24
CA ASN A 158 -4.95 1.15 13.17
C ASN A 158 -6.29 1.63 12.58
N HIS A 159 -7.34 0.81 12.70
CA HIS A 159 -8.67 1.12 12.17
C HIS A 159 -9.24 2.42 12.74
N ASP A 160 -9.17 2.61 14.05
CA ASP A 160 -9.78 3.78 14.70
C ASP A 160 -9.03 5.07 14.31
N PHE A 161 -7.71 4.97 14.08
CA PHE A 161 -6.94 6.06 13.47
C PHE A 161 -7.35 6.32 12.01
N LEU A 162 -7.63 5.29 11.21
CA LEU A 162 -8.15 5.48 9.86
C LEU A 162 -9.54 6.15 9.86
N VAL A 163 -10.42 5.77 10.79
CA VAL A 163 -11.72 6.44 10.99
C VAL A 163 -11.50 7.91 11.31
N TYR A 164 -10.60 8.22 12.25
CA TYR A 164 -10.21 9.61 12.55
C TYR A 164 -9.75 10.38 11.30
N LEU A 165 -8.85 9.79 10.49
CA LEU A 165 -8.40 10.41 9.25
C LEU A 165 -9.56 10.65 8.28
N ASN A 166 -10.49 9.70 8.16
CA ASN A 166 -11.65 9.85 7.30
C ASN A 166 -12.61 10.92 7.81
N ASP A 167 -12.86 11.00 9.11
CA ASP A 167 -13.72 12.04 9.69
C ASP A 167 -13.11 13.44 9.48
N LYS A 168 -11.79 13.55 9.53
CA LYS A 168 -11.07 14.81 9.32
C LYS A 168 -11.00 15.20 7.84
N TYR A 169 -10.69 14.26 6.95
CA TYR A 169 -10.34 14.54 5.54
C TYR A 169 -11.35 14.03 4.51
N SER A 170 -12.36 13.27 4.92
CA SER A 170 -13.33 12.63 4.02
C SER A 170 -12.64 11.81 2.93
N ILE A 171 -11.72 10.91 3.31
CA ILE A 171 -10.90 10.09 2.39
C ILE A 171 -11.75 9.40 1.31
N THR A 172 -12.97 8.98 1.64
CA THR A 172 -13.90 8.36 0.69
C THR A 172 -14.27 9.25 -0.51
N ASN A 173 -14.15 10.58 -0.41
CA ASN A 173 -14.39 11.50 -1.53
C ASN A 173 -13.41 11.26 -2.70
N LEU A 174 -12.21 10.75 -2.39
CA LEU A 174 -11.16 10.45 -3.37
C LEU A 174 -11.60 9.40 -4.42
N ILE A 175 -12.60 8.56 -4.10
CA ILE A 175 -13.19 7.58 -5.03
C ILE A 175 -13.69 8.29 -6.31
N SER A 176 -14.18 9.52 -6.19
CA SER A 176 -14.73 10.27 -7.31
C SER A 176 -13.65 10.88 -8.23
N VAL A 177 -12.43 11.09 -7.74
CA VAL A 177 -11.36 11.82 -8.48
C VAL A 177 -10.14 10.98 -8.85
N VAL A 178 -9.87 9.86 -8.15
CA VAL A 178 -8.76 8.95 -8.49
C VAL A 178 -9.21 7.95 -9.55
N LYS A 179 -8.68 8.05 -10.78
CA LYS A 179 -9.13 7.24 -11.94
C LYS A 179 -8.02 6.55 -12.70
N ASN A 180 -6.80 7.08 -12.62
CA ASN A 180 -5.68 6.64 -13.45
C ASN A 180 -4.38 6.58 -12.65
N ARG A 181 -3.28 6.16 -13.29
CA ARG A 181 -1.98 6.02 -12.64
C ARG A 181 -1.40 7.32 -12.09
N SER A 182 -1.51 8.43 -12.83
CA SER A 182 -1.04 9.74 -12.33
C SER A 182 -1.82 10.15 -11.07
N ASP A 183 -3.12 9.87 -11.01
CA ASP A 183 -3.93 10.14 -9.81
C ASP A 183 -3.49 9.27 -8.62
N ARG A 184 -3.15 8.00 -8.85
CA ARG A 184 -2.64 7.11 -7.81
C ARG A 184 -1.25 7.53 -7.34
N CYS A 185 -0.40 8.01 -8.24
CA CYS A 185 0.86 8.66 -7.86
C CYS A 185 0.59 9.90 -6.99
N ALA A 186 -0.36 10.76 -7.35
CA ALA A 186 -0.75 11.89 -6.51
C ALA A 186 -1.28 11.44 -5.13
N LEU A 187 -1.99 10.32 -5.07
CA LEU A 187 -2.49 9.72 -3.84
C LEU A 187 -1.35 9.33 -2.88
N GLU A 188 -0.24 8.77 -3.38
CA GLU A 188 0.97 8.44 -2.59
C GLU A 188 1.48 9.67 -1.81
N ARG A 189 1.42 10.85 -2.43
CA ARG A 189 1.87 12.12 -1.84
C ARG A 189 0.92 12.61 -0.76
N ILE A 190 -0.38 12.55 -1.06
CA ILE A 190 -1.44 12.99 -0.13
C ILE A 190 -1.43 12.12 1.13
N PHE A 191 -1.38 10.80 0.98
CA PHE A 191 -1.28 9.89 2.12
C PHE A 191 0.05 10.02 2.86
N GLY A 192 1.15 10.29 2.15
CA GLY A 192 2.43 10.62 2.77
C GLY A 192 2.35 11.84 3.69
N VAL A 193 1.65 12.89 3.26
CA VAL A 193 1.38 14.08 4.09
C VAL A 193 0.49 13.72 5.28
N MET A 194 -0.67 13.09 5.06
CA MET A 194 -1.57 12.71 6.16
C MET A 194 -0.87 11.87 7.23
N LEU A 195 -0.13 10.84 6.82
CA LEU A 195 0.58 9.92 7.73
C LEU A 195 1.86 10.51 8.32
N SER A 196 2.31 11.69 7.90
CA SER A 196 3.42 12.41 8.55
C SER A 196 2.94 13.49 9.52
N ILE A 197 1.80 14.14 9.26
CA ILE A 197 1.31 15.25 10.10
C ILE A 197 0.37 14.79 11.22
N GLU A 198 -0.35 13.69 11.05
CA GLU A 198 -1.40 13.28 11.98
C GLU A 198 -0.95 12.38 13.14
N PRO A 199 -0.04 11.41 12.97
CA PRO A 199 0.43 10.60 14.09
C PRO A 199 1.12 11.45 15.17
N GLU A 200 0.98 11.08 16.44
CA GLU A 200 1.68 11.71 17.57
C GLU A 200 3.17 11.36 17.53
N GLU A 201 3.47 10.08 17.37
CA GLU A 201 4.83 9.58 17.17
C GLU A 201 5.23 9.74 15.71
N LYS A 202 6.17 10.67 15.47
CA LYS A 202 6.67 10.94 14.11
C LYS A 202 7.69 9.88 13.71
N SER A 203 7.33 9.07 12.71
CA SER A 203 8.25 8.20 11.99
C SER A 203 8.10 8.42 10.49
N LYS A 204 9.21 8.38 9.75
CA LYS A 204 9.19 8.53 8.28
C LYS A 204 8.48 7.33 7.63
N SER A 205 8.80 6.13 8.09
CA SER A 205 8.28 4.87 7.56
C SER A 205 8.84 3.68 8.35
N PHE A 206 8.19 2.52 8.28
CA PHE A 206 8.61 1.28 8.91
C PHE A 206 9.89 0.69 8.31
N LEU A 207 10.01 0.67 6.98
CA LEU A 207 11.13 0.03 6.28
C LEU A 207 12.18 1.05 5.81
N GLY A 208 11.85 2.34 5.75
CA GLY A 208 12.78 3.39 5.33
C GLY A 208 12.49 3.91 3.93
N CYS A 209 13.48 4.57 3.33
CA CYS A 209 13.35 5.12 1.99
C CYS A 209 13.44 3.99 0.97
N ILE A 210 12.37 3.80 0.19
CA ILE A 210 12.26 2.82 -0.90
C ILE A 210 13.51 2.90 -1.78
N ASN A 211 13.93 4.11 -2.19
CA ASN A 211 15.05 4.31 -3.12
C ASN A 211 16.41 3.85 -2.58
N THR A 212 16.56 3.66 -1.27
CA THR A 212 17.82 3.24 -0.63
C THR A 212 17.67 1.92 0.15
N TYR A 213 16.49 1.31 0.14
CA TYR A 213 16.13 0.22 1.05
C TYR A 213 16.95 -1.06 0.80
N ASP A 214 17.37 -1.32 -0.44
CA ASP A 214 18.29 -2.42 -0.76
C ASP A 214 19.05 -2.18 -2.09
N MET A 215 20.26 -1.62 -2.02
CA MET A 215 21.04 -1.24 -3.21
C MET A 215 21.33 -2.36 -4.22
N LEU A 216 21.24 -3.64 -3.83
CA LEU A 216 21.49 -4.78 -4.72
C LEU A 216 20.28 -5.13 -5.60
N PHE A 217 19.07 -4.81 -5.15
CA PHE A 217 17.82 -5.21 -5.79
C PHE A 217 16.94 -4.01 -6.20
N TYR A 218 17.42 -2.77 -5.98
CA TYR A 218 16.68 -1.53 -6.23
C TYR A 218 16.81 -0.90 -7.60
N ARG A 219 17.24 -1.66 -8.59
CA ARG A 219 17.01 -1.20 -9.95
C ARG A 219 15.50 -1.27 -10.18
N CYS A 220 14.88 -0.19 -10.65
CA CYS A 220 13.46 -0.15 -11.02
C CYS A 220 13.08 -1.20 -12.11
N ASP A 221 14.05 -2.01 -12.56
CA ASP A 221 13.94 -3.13 -13.47
C ASP A 221 13.94 -4.50 -12.76
N TYR A 222 14.01 -4.58 -11.42
CA TYR A 222 14.03 -5.86 -10.70
C TYR A 222 12.69 -6.59 -10.84
N THR A 223 12.72 -7.59 -11.72
CA THR A 223 11.56 -8.36 -12.16
C THR A 223 11.20 -9.46 -11.17
N PHE A 224 9.99 -9.98 -11.31
CA PHE A 224 9.55 -11.13 -10.54
C PHE A 224 10.38 -12.39 -10.82
N ASP A 225 10.85 -12.60 -12.06
CA ASP A 225 11.65 -13.80 -12.37
C ASP A 225 13.04 -13.73 -11.72
N GLN A 226 13.68 -12.55 -11.71
CA GLN A 226 14.93 -12.33 -10.96
C GLN A 226 14.71 -12.50 -9.44
N TYR A 227 13.56 -12.05 -8.93
CA TYR A 227 13.16 -12.30 -7.56
C TYR A 227 13.04 -13.80 -7.25
N ILE A 228 12.37 -14.57 -8.10
CA ILE A 228 12.21 -16.02 -7.90
C ILE A 228 13.56 -16.74 -7.96
N GLU A 229 14.43 -16.36 -8.90
CA GLU A 229 15.80 -16.90 -8.96
C GLU A 229 16.56 -16.63 -7.65
N SER A 230 16.56 -15.38 -7.18
CA SER A 230 17.22 -14.99 -5.93
C SER A 230 16.60 -15.69 -4.71
N PHE A 231 15.27 -15.87 -4.69
CA PHE A 231 14.56 -16.56 -3.63
C PHE A 231 14.97 -18.04 -3.56
N ASN A 232 14.99 -18.72 -4.70
CA ASN A 232 15.39 -20.14 -4.78
C ASN A 232 16.85 -20.35 -4.40
N ASN A 233 17.72 -19.39 -4.76
CA ASN A 233 19.14 -19.42 -4.42
C ASN A 233 19.45 -18.89 -3.01
N LYS A 234 18.43 -18.49 -2.22
CA LYS A 234 18.57 -17.92 -0.87
C LYS A 234 19.41 -16.63 -0.82
N TYR A 235 19.34 -15.84 -1.88
CA TYR A 235 20.02 -14.54 -2.00
C TYR A 235 19.13 -13.35 -1.63
N VAL A 236 17.86 -13.58 -1.26
CA VAL A 236 16.99 -12.51 -0.75
C VAL A 236 17.47 -12.07 0.63
N SER A 237 18.10 -10.90 0.69
CA SER A 237 18.63 -10.27 1.91
C SER A 237 17.58 -9.45 2.66
N SER A 238 16.67 -8.81 1.92
CA SER A 238 15.69 -7.89 2.51
C SER A 238 14.50 -8.63 3.13
N PRO A 239 14.05 -8.21 4.32
CA PRO A 239 12.99 -8.89 5.05
C PRO A 239 11.61 -8.66 4.44
N VAL A 240 11.44 -7.60 3.64
CA VAL A 240 10.25 -7.37 2.81
C VAL A 240 10.73 -6.95 1.43
N MET A 241 10.25 -7.61 0.39
CA MET A 241 10.62 -7.35 -0.99
C MET A 241 9.46 -6.76 -1.78
N LYS A 242 9.76 -5.84 -2.69
CA LYS A 242 8.83 -5.28 -3.67
C LYS A 242 9.37 -5.53 -5.07
N VAL A 243 8.55 -6.09 -5.96
CA VAL A 243 8.86 -6.15 -7.39
C VAL A 243 8.11 -5.06 -8.16
N TRP A 244 8.77 -4.49 -9.18
CA TRP A 244 8.24 -3.38 -9.97
C TRP A 244 7.50 -3.89 -11.20
N THR A 245 6.23 -3.51 -11.33
CA THR A 245 5.33 -4.13 -12.31
C THR A 245 4.68 -3.14 -13.26
N GLY A 246 5.02 -1.85 -13.15
CA GLY A 246 4.61 -0.79 -14.07
C GLY A 246 3.10 -0.52 -14.14
N ARG A 247 2.31 -0.96 -13.16
CA ARG A 247 0.84 -0.88 -13.16
C ARG A 247 0.29 0.48 -12.72
#